data_AF-A0A7W9D3Z7-F1
#
_entry.id   AF-A0A7W9D3Z7-F1
#
_cell.length_a   1.000
_cell.length_b   1.000
_cell.length_c   1.000
_cell.angle_alpha   90.00
_cell.angle_beta   90.00
_cell.angle_gamma   90.00
#
_symmetry.space_group_name_H-M   'P 1'
#
loop_
_entity.id
_entity.type
_entity.pdbx_description
1 polymer ?
#
loop_
_entity_poly.entity_id
_entity_poly.type
_entity_poly.pdbx_seq_one_letter_code
_entity_poly.pdbx_strand_id
1 'polypeptide(L)'
;MRDGNFVWVSGLETQIVQKDVKIADLGSHRIAITATFKAGSIVTTFALNDAGNIAKVADITFNTDLPPEAWARAGIDREQFDAKLKQFKTIPTMVLCPPAAT
;
A
#
# COMPACT_ATOMS: atom_id res chain seq x y z
N MET A 1 -3.63 5.85 -11.64
CA MET A 1 -4.69 6.03 -10.63
C MET A 1 -5.86 6.77 -11.27
N ARG A 2 -7.10 6.44 -10.89
CA ARG A 2 -8.32 7.11 -11.38
C ARG A 2 -9.24 7.35 -10.19
N ASP A 3 -9.65 8.60 -9.99
CA ASP A 3 -10.53 9.03 -8.89
C ASP A 3 -10.05 8.57 -7.51
N GLY A 4 -8.74 8.68 -7.27
CA GLY A 4 -8.12 8.22 -6.01
C GLY A 4 -8.02 6.70 -5.87
N ASN A 5 -8.40 5.90 -6.86
CA ASN A 5 -8.29 4.44 -6.81
C ASN A 5 -7.08 3.94 -7.62
N PHE A 6 -6.46 2.86 -7.14
CA PHE A 6 -5.55 2.07 -7.95
C PHE A 6 -6.37 1.10 -8.79
N VAL A 7 -6.26 1.23 -10.11
CA VAL A 7 -7.05 0.51 -11.09
C VAL A 7 -6.11 -0.29 -11.97
N TRP A 8 -6.31 -1.60 -12.00
CA TRP A 8 -5.69 -2.49 -12.97
C TRP A 8 -6.50 -2.44 -14.26
N VAL A 9 -5.80 -2.25 -15.38
CA VAL A 9 -6.38 -2.20 -16.72
C VAL A 9 -5.77 -3.35 -17.52
N SER A 10 -6.62 -4.21 -18.07
CA SER A 10 -6.21 -5.33 -18.91
C SER A 10 -7.11 -5.39 -20.14
N GLY A 11 -6.62 -4.87 -21.27
CA GLY A 11 -7.44 -4.70 -22.47
C GLY A 11 -8.62 -3.75 -22.20
N LEU A 12 -9.84 -4.27 -22.36
CA LEU A 12 -11.08 -3.53 -22.07
C LEU A 12 -11.53 -3.66 -20.61
N GLU A 13 -10.93 -4.57 -19.85
CA GLU A 13 -11.31 -4.79 -18.46
C GLU A 13 -10.62 -3.78 -17.55
N THR A 14 -11.41 -3.22 -16.63
CA THR A 14 -10.94 -2.31 -15.60
C THR A 14 -11.37 -2.83 -14.24
N GLN A 15 -10.40 -3.08 -13.37
CA GLN A 15 -10.65 -3.56 -12.01
C GLN A 15 -10.01 -2.61 -10.99
N ILE A 16 -10.81 -2.16 -10.03
CA ILE A 16 -10.27 -1.46 -8.85
C ILE A 16 -9.56 -2.49 -7.97
N VAL A 17 -8.26 -2.37 -7.86
CA VAL A 17 -7.41 -3.25 -7.04
C VAL A 17 -7.16 -2.67 -5.64
N GLN A 18 -7.16 -1.33 -5.49
CA GLN A 18 -7.15 -0.65 -4.19
C GLN A 18 -8.00 0.62 -4.24
N LYS A 19 -8.75 0.88 -3.16
CA LYS A 19 -9.62 2.04 -3.01
C LYS A 19 -8.99 3.14 -2.16
N ASP A 20 -9.37 4.39 -2.43
CA ASP A 20 -9.00 5.58 -1.66
C ASP A 20 -7.50 5.71 -1.39
N VAL A 21 -6.70 5.43 -2.42
CA VAL A 21 -5.25 5.48 -2.40
C VAL A 21 -4.78 6.92 -2.22
N LYS A 22 -4.00 7.14 -1.17
CA LYS A 22 -3.35 8.41 -0.85
C LYS A 22 -1.85 8.19 -0.77
N ILE A 23 -1.09 9.10 -1.36
CA ILE A 23 0.37 9.11 -1.30
C ILE A 23 0.81 10.33 -0.49
N ALA A 24 1.70 10.11 0.48
CA ALA A 24 2.28 11.17 1.28
C ALA A 24 3.81 11.06 1.25
N ASP A 25 4.49 12.19 1.09
CA ASP A 25 5.92 12.31 1.32
C ASP A 25 6.16 12.43 2.84
N LEU A 26 6.97 11.53 3.39
CA LEU A 26 7.33 11.54 4.80
C LEU A 26 8.69 12.22 5.06
N GLY A 27 9.34 12.73 4.02
CA GLY A 27 10.71 13.22 4.06
C GLY A 27 11.75 12.11 4.19
N SER A 28 13.03 12.48 4.21
CA SER A 28 14.16 11.55 4.41
C SER A 28 14.12 10.32 3.50
N HIS A 29 13.80 10.52 2.21
CA HIS A 29 13.66 9.46 1.21
C HIS A 29 12.60 8.41 1.58
N ARG A 30 11.46 8.83 2.15
CA ARG A 30 10.37 7.93 2.51
C ARG A 30 9.04 8.42 1.97
N ILE A 31 8.26 7.48 1.44
CA ILE A 31 6.89 7.73 1.00
C ILE A 31 5.95 6.76 1.69
N ALA A 32 4.74 7.22 2.02
CA ALA A 32 3.66 6.38 2.51
C ALA A 32 2.55 6.30 1.47
N ILE A 33 2.07 5.08 1.22
CA ILE A 33 0.87 4.80 0.45
C ILE A 33 -0.18 4.26 1.41
N THR A 34 -1.28 4.99 1.56
CA THR A 34 -2.43 4.54 2.34
C THR A 34 -3.53 4.07 1.40
N ALA A 35 -4.15 2.94 1.69
CA ALA A 35 -5.29 2.42 0.93
C ALA A 35 -6.34 1.80 1.85
N THR A 36 -7.60 1.87 1.44
CA THR A 36 -8.71 1.22 2.15
C THR A 36 -8.63 -0.30 1.98
N PHE A 37 -8.63 -1.01 3.10
CA PHE A 37 -8.70 -2.46 3.17
C PHE A 37 -9.83 -2.88 4.13
N LYS A 38 -10.93 -3.41 3.57
CA LYS A 38 -12.11 -3.83 4.32
C LYS A 38 -12.59 -2.71 5.27
N ALA A 39 -12.51 -2.92 6.58
CA ALA A 39 -13.02 -2.01 7.61
C ALA A 39 -12.01 -0.96 8.09
N GLY A 40 -10.82 -0.86 7.48
CA GLY A 40 -9.88 0.20 7.80
C GLY A 40 -8.86 0.45 6.70
N SER A 41 -7.69 0.97 7.07
CA SER A 41 -6.69 1.40 6.10
C SER A 41 -5.34 0.75 6.37
N ILE A 42 -4.68 0.30 5.30
CA ILE A 42 -3.29 -0.15 5.34
C ILE A 42 -2.40 1.01 4.90
N VAL A 43 -1.32 1.23 5.64
CA VAL A 43 -0.26 2.18 5.31
C VAL A 43 0.99 1.37 4.98
N THR A 44 1.42 1.45 3.72
CA THR A 44 2.69 0.89 3.27
C THR A 44 3.70 2.03 3.18
N THR A 45 4.80 1.91 3.92
CA THR A 45 5.91 2.85 3.83
C THR A 45 7.01 2.27 2.95
N PHE A 46 7.47 3.05 1.98
CA PHE A 46 8.63 2.73 1.17
C PHE A 46 9.80 3.62 1.56
N ALA A 47 10.97 3.02 1.64
CA ALA A 47 12.24 3.74 1.62
C ALA A 47 12.72 3.83 0.17
N LEU A 48 13.13 5.03 -0.22
CA LEU A 48 13.73 5.33 -1.51
C LEU A 48 15.25 5.37 -1.35
N ASN A 49 15.97 5.09 -2.43
CA ASN A 49 17.39 5.46 -2.50
C ASN A 49 17.56 6.98 -2.71
N ASP A 50 18.78 7.47 -2.61
CA ASP A 50 19.11 8.89 -2.77
C ASP A 50 18.66 9.47 -4.12
N ALA A 51 18.64 8.64 -5.17
CA ALA A 51 18.19 9.04 -6.50
C ALA A 51 16.65 8.99 -6.66
N GLY A 52 15.90 8.54 -5.65
CA GLY A 52 14.45 8.47 -5.68
C GLY A 52 13.85 7.50 -6.71
N ASN A 53 14.67 6.65 -7.34
CA ASN A 53 14.27 5.78 -8.44
C ASN A 53 14.18 4.29 -8.06
N ILE A 54 14.59 3.94 -6.83
CA ILE A 54 14.49 2.59 -6.29
C ILE A 54 13.68 2.67 -5.00
N ALA A 55 12.62 1.89 -4.90
CA ALA A 55 11.76 1.80 -3.73
C ALA A 55 11.82 0.41 -3.09
N LYS A 56 11.98 0.36 -1.77
CA LYS A 56 11.90 -0.87 -0.96
C LYS A 56 10.82 -0.72 0.09
N VAL A 57 10.02 -1.76 0.28
CA VAL A 57 9.06 -1.80 1.41
C VAL A 57 9.85 -1.71 2.72
N ALA A 58 9.65 -0.64 3.47
CA ALA A 58 10.25 -0.44 4.78
C ALA A 58 9.35 -1.00 5.87
N ASP A 59 8.05 -0.68 5.80
CA ASP A 59 7.06 -1.17 6.76
C ASP A 59 5.66 -1.21 6.16
N ILE A 60 4.79 -2.02 6.76
CA ILE A 60 3.37 -2.07 6.44
C ILE A 60 2.61 -2.17 7.74
N THR A 61 1.74 -1.20 7.99
CA THR A 61 0.94 -1.11 9.20
C THR A 61 -0.52 -0.90 8.87
N PHE A 62 -1.38 -1.17 9.84
CA PHE A 62 -2.77 -0.75 9.78
C PHE A 62 -2.90 0.60 10.48
N ASN A 63 -3.54 1.58 9.84
CA ASN A 63 -3.58 2.97 10.32
C ASN A 63 -4.36 3.16 11.63
N THR A 64 -5.05 2.11 12.09
CA THR A 64 -5.86 2.09 13.30
C THR A 64 -5.79 0.72 13.96
N ASP A 65 -5.45 0.64 15.23
CA ASP A 65 -5.65 -0.59 16.00
C ASP A 65 -7.17 -0.82 16.09
N LEU A 66 -7.70 -1.61 15.15
CA LEU A 66 -9.11 -1.93 15.13
C LEU A 66 -9.42 -2.69 16.44
N PRO A 67 -10.50 -2.34 17.17
CA PRO A 67 -10.90 -3.14 18.31
C PRO A 67 -11.17 -4.59 17.86
N PRO A 68 -10.97 -5.60 18.74
CA PRO A 68 -11.14 -7.02 18.37
C PRO A 68 -12.46 -7.31 17.63
N GLU A 69 -13.54 -6.64 18.03
CA GLU A 69 -14.85 -6.78 17.40
C GLU A 69 -14.89 -6.29 15.94
N ALA A 70 -14.11 -5.28 15.59
CA ALA A 70 -14.04 -4.76 14.23
C ALA A 70 -13.28 -5.70 13.30
N TRP A 71 -12.26 -6.42 13.80
CA TRP A 71 -11.60 -7.49 13.04
C TRP A 71 -12.58 -8.61 12.69
N ALA A 72 -13.35 -9.08 13.68
CA ALA A 72 -14.37 -10.12 13.47
C ALA A 72 -15.46 -9.66 12.48
N ARG A 73 -15.99 -8.44 12.62
CA ARG A 73 -16.99 -7.88 11.68
C ARG A 73 -16.45 -7.70 10.26
N ALA A 74 -15.16 -7.43 10.11
CA ALA A 74 -14.50 -7.32 8.81
C ALA A 74 -14.20 -8.69 8.17
N GLY A 75 -14.41 -9.79 8.92
CA GLY A 75 -14.02 -11.14 8.51
C GLY A 75 -12.51 -11.29 8.35
N ILE A 76 -11.73 -10.54 9.13
CA ILE A 76 -10.26 -10.58 9.09
C ILE A 76 -9.76 -11.32 10.33
N ASP A 77 -9.04 -12.40 10.08
CA ASP A 77 -8.23 -13.06 11.09
C ASP A 77 -6.93 -12.28 11.30
N ARG A 78 -6.72 -11.77 12.52
CA ARG A 78 -5.57 -10.91 12.86
C ARG A 78 -4.25 -11.65 12.71
N GLU A 79 -4.18 -12.92 13.10
CA GLU A 79 -2.94 -13.70 13.04
C GLU A 79 -2.55 -14.00 11.59
N GLN A 80 -3.52 -14.41 10.75
CA GLN A 80 -3.30 -14.61 9.33
C GLN A 80 -2.93 -13.30 8.62
N PHE A 81 -3.55 -12.19 9.03
CA PHE A 81 -3.22 -10.88 8.49
C PHE A 81 -1.78 -10.47 8.82
N ASP A 82 -1.36 -10.60 10.09
CA ASP A 82 -0.01 -10.30 10.52
C ASP A 82 1.03 -11.20 9.83
N ALA A 83 0.69 -12.48 9.61
CA ALA A 83 1.52 -13.40 8.83
C ALA A 83 1.68 -12.94 7.37
N LYS A 84 0.59 -12.47 6.74
CA LYS A 84 0.65 -11.89 5.39
C LYS A 84 1.48 -10.61 5.35
N LEU A 85 1.34 -9.72 6.34
CA LEU A 85 2.15 -8.51 6.43
C LEU A 85 3.65 -8.83 6.52
N LYS A 86 4.03 -9.87 7.27
CA LYS A 86 5.42 -10.34 7.32
C LYS A 86 5.90 -10.82 5.95
N GLN A 87 5.09 -11.54 5.19
CA GLN A 87 5.43 -11.95 3.83
C GLN A 87 5.61 -10.75 2.89
N PHE A 88 4.83 -9.68 3.04
CA PHE A 88 5.00 -8.49 2.22
C PHE A 88 6.36 -7.77 2.44
N LYS A 89 7.05 -8.00 3.57
CA LYS A 89 8.43 -7.52 3.75
C LYS A 89 9.44 -8.24 2.85
N THR A 90 9.05 -9.34 2.19
CA THR A 90 9.86 -10.03 1.17
C THR A 90 9.57 -9.57 -0.26
N ILE A 91 8.73 -8.55 -0.45
CA ILE A 91 8.54 -7.93 -1.77
C ILE A 91 9.92 -7.46 -2.27
N PRO A 92 10.32 -7.84 -3.51
CA PRO A 92 11.57 -7.39 -4.07
C PRO A 92 11.59 -5.87 -4.25
N THR A 93 12.78 -5.31 -4.22
CA THR A 93 13.01 -3.90 -4.54
C THR A 93 12.38 -3.54 -5.89
N MET A 94 11.65 -2.42 -5.92
CA MET A 94 10.95 -1.94 -7.11
C MET A 94 11.76 -0.82 -7.77
N VAL A 95 11.86 -0.88 -9.09
CA VAL A 95 12.39 0.23 -9.89
C VAL A 95 11.22 1.13 -10.27
N LEU A 96 11.30 2.39 -9.89
CA LEU A 96 10.29 3.39 -10.22
C LEU A 96 10.52 3.88 -11.64
N CYS A 97 9.45 3.95 -12.43
CA CYS A 97 9.51 4.55 -13.75
C CYS A 97 9.90 6.02 -13.61
N PRO A 98 10.80 6.54 -14.45
CA PRO A 98 11.04 7.96 -14.51
C PRO A 98 9.73 8.68 -14.88
N PRO A 99 9.51 9.91 -14.38
CA PRO A 99 8.36 10.70 -14.79
C PRO A 99 8.33 10.79 -16.31
N ALA A 100 7.15 10.59 -16.90
CA ALA A 100 6.97 10.78 -18.34
C ALA A 100 7.43 12.20 -18.69
N ALA A 101 8.29 12.34 -19.69
CA ALA A 101 8.71 13.64 -20.18
C ALA A 101 7.46 14.44 -20.56
N THR A 102 7.18 15.48 -19.77
CA THR A 102 6.12 16.46 -20.03
C THR A 102 6.49 17.37 -21.17
#